data_AF-F4WAE6-F1
#
_entry.id   AF-F4WAE6-F1
#
_cell.length_a   1.000
_cell.length_b   1.000
_cell.length_c   1.000
_cell.angle_alpha   90.00
_cell.angle_beta   90.00
_cell.angle_gamma   90.00
#
_symmetry.space_group_name_H-M   'P 1'
#
loop_
_entity.id
_entity.type
_entity.pdbx_description
1 polymer ?
#
loop_
_entity_poly.entity_id
_entity_poly.type
_entity_poly.pdbx_seq_one_letter_code
_entity_poly.pdbx_strand_id
1 'polypeptide(L)'
;MKKKLPKRKSICSKNVNNIKHDTPSKTQSDSDCDILEDKKKEKKTRKPKKVISKKIFIKKFADEKVLNILERSRLNKANNSVESRDSLNDFVKCRITSTQWNKYKSQKIIIVTTGLSKEDKSLVKSIVKSLGAAELELNVSKRTTHVVSTGVRTVNLLRSIIRGCWLVTLEWVLKSLENNGWLNPEMFEMKHFSKAVQENRKDRQLFGPSYIPELFGACGFIYVEHKTTVPCNTLKELIKTAGGHITENTKLAKIIIGTNGLKETWVIDSITTGELQLTKLYQWNNAK
;
A
#
# COMPACT_ATOMS: atom_id res chain seq x y z
N MET A 1 -50.88 -31.18 -45.00
CA MET A 1 -49.87 -32.10 -45.57
C MET A 1 -48.69 -32.22 -44.61
N LYS A 2 -48.04 -33.39 -44.51
CA LYS A 2 -46.92 -33.65 -43.57
C LYS A 2 -45.57 -33.68 -44.31
N LYS A 3 -44.50 -33.12 -43.75
CA LYS A 3 -43.11 -33.51 -44.07
C LYS A 3 -42.40 -34.04 -42.82
N LYS A 4 -41.63 -35.12 -43.00
CA LYS A 4 -41.04 -35.95 -41.94
C LYS A 4 -39.56 -35.62 -41.72
N LEU A 5 -39.08 -35.84 -40.49
CA LEU A 5 -37.67 -36.06 -40.15
C LEU A 5 -37.23 -37.50 -40.49
N PRO A 6 -35.95 -37.72 -40.86
CA PRO A 6 -35.20 -38.95 -40.58
C PRO A 6 -34.32 -38.73 -39.32
N LYS A 7 -34.52 -39.44 -38.21
CA LYS A 7 -34.17 -40.85 -37.88
C LYS A 7 -32.68 -41.14 -37.60
N ARG A 8 -32.47 -41.47 -36.33
CA ARG A 8 -31.27 -41.91 -35.57
C ARG A 8 -30.95 -43.41 -35.79
N LYS A 9 -29.69 -43.83 -35.61
CA LYS A 9 -29.19 -45.14 -35.12
C LYS A 9 -27.70 -44.96 -34.74
N SER A 10 -27.25 -45.08 -33.48
CA SER A 10 -26.97 -46.29 -32.65
C SER A 10 -25.78 -47.11 -33.17
N ILE A 11 -24.70 -47.35 -32.40
CA ILE A 11 -24.52 -48.45 -31.40
C ILE A 11 -23.19 -48.14 -30.62
N CYS A 12 -23.14 -47.98 -29.29
CA CYS A 12 -22.79 -48.96 -28.22
C CYS A 12 -21.55 -49.84 -28.56
N SER A 13 -20.50 -50.03 -27.76
CA SER A 13 -20.42 -50.47 -26.35
C SER A 13 -18.95 -50.38 -25.85
N LYS A 14 -18.67 -50.17 -24.55
CA LYS A 14 -18.11 -51.13 -23.54
C LYS A 14 -16.90 -51.97 -24.02
N ASN A 15 -15.80 -52.21 -23.29
CA ASN A 15 -15.49 -52.18 -21.84
C ASN A 15 -13.95 -51.94 -21.68
N VAL A 16 -13.40 -51.19 -20.71
CA VAL A 16 -13.22 -51.42 -19.24
C VAL A 16 -11.98 -52.27 -18.86
N ASN A 17 -11.28 -51.82 -17.79
CA ASN A 17 -10.14 -52.40 -17.03
C ASN A 17 -8.72 -52.16 -17.59
N ASN A 18 -7.80 -51.44 -16.89
CA ASN A 18 -7.14 -51.68 -15.58
C ASN A 18 -5.89 -52.60 -15.75
N ILE A 19 -4.71 -52.44 -15.10
CA ILE A 19 -4.26 -51.54 -14.01
C ILE A 19 -2.70 -51.63 -13.85
N LYS A 20 -2.00 -50.54 -13.42
CA LYS A 20 -0.64 -50.52 -12.76
C LYS A 20 0.58 -51.06 -13.59
N HIS A 21 1.86 -50.78 -13.29
CA HIS A 21 2.57 -49.88 -12.34
C HIS A 21 4.03 -49.57 -12.84
N ASP A 22 4.75 -48.74 -12.08
CA ASP A 22 6.22 -48.65 -11.93
C ASP A 22 7.14 -47.82 -12.85
N THR A 23 8.24 -47.39 -12.22
CA THR A 23 9.15 -46.24 -12.52
C THR A 23 10.58 -46.65 -12.06
N PRO A 24 11.60 -45.77 -12.05
CA PRO A 24 12.51 -45.33 -13.12
C PRO A 24 13.96 -45.91 -13.03
N SER A 25 14.83 -45.64 -14.02
CA SER A 25 16.30 -45.61 -13.83
C SER A 25 17.03 -44.71 -14.87
N LYS A 26 17.82 -43.72 -14.41
CA LYS A 26 19.30 -43.51 -14.55
C LYS A 26 19.83 -43.21 -15.99
N THR A 27 20.47 -42.06 -16.30
CA THR A 27 21.88 -41.63 -16.02
C THR A 27 22.90 -42.31 -16.97
N GLN A 28 23.83 -41.68 -17.71
CA GLN A 28 24.56 -40.37 -17.68
C GLN A 28 24.70 -39.73 -19.11
N SER A 29 25.10 -38.45 -19.34
CA SER A 29 26.43 -37.86 -19.76
C SER A 29 27.11 -38.41 -21.04
N ASP A 30 27.93 -37.71 -21.86
CA ASP A 30 28.71 -36.44 -21.78
C ASP A 30 28.89 -35.74 -23.17
N SER A 31 29.28 -34.45 -23.17
CA SER A 31 30.15 -33.64 -24.10
C SER A 31 30.04 -33.75 -25.66
N ASP A 32 30.44 -32.81 -26.53
CA ASP A 32 31.09 -31.47 -26.54
C ASP A 32 30.57 -30.65 -27.76
N CYS A 33 30.23 -29.35 -27.68
CA CYS A 33 31.04 -28.13 -27.88
C CYS A 33 31.45 -27.74 -29.33
N ASP A 34 30.91 -26.61 -29.82
CA ASP A 34 31.56 -25.53 -30.61
C ASP A 34 30.45 -24.56 -31.13
N ILE A 35 30.21 -23.39 -30.52
CA ILE A 35 30.93 -22.10 -30.62
C ILE A 35 30.99 -21.52 -32.03
N LEU A 36 30.16 -20.49 -32.28
CA LEU A 36 30.60 -19.23 -32.92
C LEU A 36 29.87 -18.04 -32.29
N GLU A 37 30.59 -16.93 -32.13
CA GLU A 37 30.17 -15.73 -31.38
C GLU A 37 29.33 -14.76 -32.23
N ASP A 38 28.49 -13.93 -31.58
CA ASP A 38 28.33 -12.55 -32.07
C ASP A 38 28.02 -11.50 -30.97
N LYS A 39 28.46 -10.29 -31.25
CA LYS A 39 29.00 -9.26 -30.34
C LYS A 39 28.06 -8.64 -29.29
N LYS A 40 28.64 -8.43 -28.10
CA LYS A 40 28.12 -7.62 -26.98
C LYS A 40 27.73 -6.19 -27.41
N LYS A 41 26.56 -5.71 -26.98
CA LYS A 41 26.29 -4.28 -26.74
C LYS A 41 26.08 -4.03 -25.25
N GLU A 42 27.07 -3.41 -24.60
CA GLU A 42 27.00 -3.05 -23.18
C GLU A 42 25.93 -2.00 -22.90
N LYS A 43 24.84 -2.39 -22.23
CA LYS A 43 23.96 -1.45 -21.53
C LYS A 43 24.55 -1.14 -20.16
N LYS A 44 25.17 0.04 -20.01
CA LYS A 44 25.66 0.56 -18.72
C LYS A 44 24.52 0.64 -17.69
N THR A 45 24.42 -0.35 -16.81
CA THR A 45 23.47 -0.38 -15.69
C THR A 45 23.86 0.66 -14.64
N ARG A 46 23.20 1.82 -14.67
CA ARG A 46 23.33 2.84 -13.61
C ARG A 46 22.77 2.27 -12.31
N LYS A 47 23.65 1.94 -11.36
CA LYS A 47 23.28 1.60 -9.97
C LYS A 47 22.45 2.76 -9.38
N PRO A 48 21.34 2.48 -8.65
CA PRO A 48 20.57 3.55 -8.02
C PRO A 48 21.42 4.24 -6.95
N LYS A 49 21.59 5.56 -7.06
CA LYS A 49 22.27 6.35 -6.04
C LYS A 49 21.39 6.43 -4.79
N LYS A 50 21.88 5.96 -3.64
CA LYS A 50 21.22 6.17 -2.34
C LYS A 50 21.07 7.67 -2.10
N VAL A 51 19.82 8.16 -2.02
CA VAL A 51 19.53 9.50 -1.54
C VAL A 51 19.60 9.46 -0.01
N ILE A 52 20.67 10.00 0.56
CA ILE A 52 20.77 10.22 2.00
C ILE A 52 20.14 11.60 2.27
N SER A 53 18.95 11.60 2.85
CA SER A 53 18.29 12.83 3.33
C SER A 53 19.07 13.41 4.51
N LYS A 54 19.87 14.46 4.25
CA LYS A 54 20.51 15.23 5.33
C LYS A 54 19.43 16.04 6.05
N LYS A 55 19.17 15.69 7.32
CA LYS A 55 18.26 16.42 8.21
C LYS A 55 18.77 17.84 8.42
N ILE A 56 18.08 18.84 7.87
CA ILE A 56 18.40 20.26 8.09
C ILE A 56 17.94 20.63 9.50
N PHE A 57 18.85 21.08 10.36
CA PHE A 57 18.54 21.57 11.69
C PHE A 57 18.65 23.10 11.70
N ILE A 58 17.52 23.79 11.58
CA ILE A 58 17.48 25.26 11.65
C ILE A 58 17.64 25.68 13.12
N LYS A 59 18.87 25.96 13.55
CA LYS A 59 19.09 26.73 14.78
C LYS A 59 18.61 28.16 14.54
N LYS A 60 17.50 28.56 15.19
CA LYS A 60 17.09 29.97 15.23
C LYS A 60 18.07 30.77 16.08
N PHE A 61 19.04 31.39 15.43
CA PHE A 61 19.63 32.65 15.87
C PHE A 61 19.61 33.57 14.65
N ALA A 62 18.75 34.59 14.70
CA ALA A 62 18.82 35.68 13.73
C ALA A 62 19.98 36.56 14.16
N ASP A 63 21.07 36.52 13.40
CA ASP A 63 22.26 37.33 13.64
C ASP A 63 21.88 38.81 13.53
N GLU A 64 22.25 39.65 14.50
CA GLU A 64 21.87 41.06 14.57
C GLU A 64 22.32 41.85 13.33
N LYS A 65 23.41 41.39 12.71
CA LYS A 65 23.90 41.88 11.40
C LYS A 65 22.90 41.67 10.26
N VAL A 66 22.12 40.58 10.27
CA VAL A 66 21.10 40.30 9.24
C VAL A 66 19.90 41.24 9.38
N LEU A 67 19.53 41.61 10.62
CA LEU A 67 18.47 42.60 10.87
C LEU A 67 18.88 44.00 10.37
N ASN A 68 20.11 44.43 10.67
CA ASN A 68 20.65 45.71 10.18
C ASN A 68 20.75 45.78 8.63
N ILE A 69 21.06 44.65 7.96
CA ILE A 69 21.05 44.58 6.49
C ILE A 69 19.62 44.76 5.93
N LEU A 70 18.62 44.16 6.57
CA LEU A 70 17.22 44.31 6.18
C LEU A 70 16.69 45.74 6.38
N GLU A 71 17.02 46.41 7.48
CA GLU A 71 16.62 47.82 7.69
C GLU A 71 17.29 48.77 6.69
N ARG A 72 18.58 48.58 6.39
CA ARG A 72 19.28 49.38 5.37
C ARG A 72 18.67 49.22 3.98
N SER A 73 18.14 48.03 3.65
CA SER A 73 17.38 47.81 2.41
C SER A 73 16.01 48.50 2.38
N ARG A 74 15.38 48.72 3.54
CA ARG A 74 14.09 49.43 3.64
C ARG A 74 14.25 50.93 3.44
N LEU A 75 15.27 51.54 4.04
CA LEU A 75 15.55 52.98 3.88
C LEU A 75 15.96 53.33 2.43
N ASN A 76 16.75 52.47 1.77
CA ASN A 76 17.13 52.67 0.37
C ASN A 76 15.96 52.53 -0.63
N LYS A 77 14.76 52.10 -0.20
CA LYS A 77 13.57 51.98 -1.07
C LYS A 77 12.82 53.30 -1.25
N ALA A 78 13.17 54.36 -0.52
CA ALA A 78 12.54 55.68 -0.67
C ALA A 78 12.98 56.41 -1.94
N ASN A 79 14.21 56.16 -2.43
CA ASN A 79 14.79 56.83 -3.60
C ASN A 79 15.31 55.80 -4.61
N ASN A 80 14.44 55.42 -5.56
CA ASN A 80 14.71 55.06 -6.96
C ASN A 80 13.63 54.09 -7.48
N SER A 81 12.89 54.54 -8.49
CA SER A 81 12.02 53.69 -9.30
C SER A 81 12.86 52.82 -10.24
N VAL A 82 12.67 51.49 -10.21
CA VAL A 82 12.81 50.57 -11.36
C VAL A 82 12.23 49.19 -10.98
N GLU A 83 11.49 48.61 -11.91
CA GLU A 83 10.97 47.23 -12.00
C GLU A 83 10.87 46.37 -10.72
N SER A 84 9.66 46.31 -10.15
CA SER A 84 9.30 45.33 -9.14
C SER A 84 9.17 43.91 -9.73
N ARG A 85 10.28 43.16 -9.79
CA ARG A 85 10.23 41.69 -9.89
C ARG A 85 9.72 41.10 -8.58
N ASP A 86 8.40 41.08 -8.43
CA ASP A 86 7.74 40.58 -7.23
C ASP A 86 7.85 39.05 -7.11
N SER A 87 8.77 38.59 -6.27
CA SER A 87 9.04 37.17 -5.99
C SER A 87 7.87 36.45 -5.32
N LEU A 88 6.85 37.18 -4.86
CA LEU A 88 5.64 36.61 -4.29
C LEU A 88 4.79 35.89 -5.37
N ASN A 89 4.90 36.31 -6.64
CA ASN A 89 4.19 35.70 -7.76
C ASN A 89 4.68 34.29 -8.13
N ASP A 90 5.93 33.92 -7.84
CA ASP A 90 6.40 32.54 -8.04
C ASP A 90 5.68 31.55 -7.11
N PHE A 91 5.36 31.98 -5.88
CA PHE A 91 4.54 31.18 -4.95
C PHE A 91 3.04 31.19 -5.31
N VAL A 92 2.54 32.26 -5.94
CA VAL A 92 1.17 32.30 -6.50
C VAL A 92 1.06 31.33 -7.69
N LYS A 93 2.09 31.24 -8.53
CA LYS A 93 2.13 30.28 -9.66
C LYS A 93 1.98 28.84 -9.17
N CYS A 94 2.61 28.49 -8.04
CA CYS A 94 2.42 27.18 -7.38
C CYS A 94 0.96 26.89 -6.96
N ARG A 95 0.17 27.92 -6.58
CA ARG A 95 -1.26 27.74 -6.29
C ARG A 95 -2.07 27.48 -7.56
N ILE A 96 -1.77 28.19 -8.65
CA ILE A 96 -2.47 28.01 -9.94
C ILE A 96 -2.13 26.65 -10.57
N THR A 97 -0.88 26.18 -10.46
CA THR A 97 -0.47 24.83 -10.92
C THR A 97 -1.14 23.68 -10.19
N SER A 98 -1.83 23.91 -9.06
CA SER A 98 -2.67 22.90 -8.40
C SER A 98 -3.76 22.36 -9.35
N THR A 99 -4.31 23.21 -10.22
CA THR A 99 -5.27 22.80 -11.27
C THR A 99 -4.67 21.87 -12.33
N GLN A 100 -3.34 21.78 -12.39
CA GLN A 100 -2.59 21.00 -13.37
C GLN A 100 -2.28 19.56 -12.91
N TRP A 101 -2.69 19.17 -11.69
CA TRP A 101 -2.54 17.79 -11.19
C TRP A 101 -3.47 16.76 -11.87
N ASN A 102 -4.48 17.20 -12.62
CA ASN A 102 -5.41 16.31 -13.33
C ASN A 102 -4.83 15.59 -14.56
N LYS A 103 -3.49 15.56 -14.72
CA LYS A 103 -2.79 14.82 -15.80
C LYS A 103 -2.09 13.54 -15.36
N TYR A 104 -2.33 13.07 -14.13
CA TYR A 104 -2.13 11.66 -13.83
C TYR A 104 -3.25 10.86 -14.52
N LYS A 105 -2.88 9.98 -15.47
CA LYS A 105 -3.80 9.02 -16.10
C LYS A 105 -4.69 8.40 -15.02
N SER A 106 -6.01 8.45 -15.18
CA SER A 106 -7.00 7.92 -14.25
C SER A 106 -6.58 6.55 -13.73
N GLN A 107 -6.07 6.51 -12.50
CA GLN A 107 -5.42 5.31 -11.99
C GLN A 107 -6.51 4.26 -11.77
N LYS A 108 -6.38 3.11 -12.44
CA LYS A 108 -7.37 2.03 -12.45
C LYS A 108 -7.85 1.75 -11.03
N ILE A 109 -9.17 1.86 -10.81
CA ILE A 109 -9.76 1.68 -9.50
C ILE A 109 -9.68 0.20 -9.15
N ILE A 110 -9.01 -0.14 -8.05
CA ILE A 110 -8.88 -1.51 -7.56
C ILE A 110 -9.42 -1.51 -6.14
N ILE A 111 -10.54 -2.20 -5.97
CA ILE A 111 -11.35 -2.27 -4.77
C ILE A 111 -11.07 -3.60 -4.05
N VAL A 112 -10.94 -3.55 -2.73
CA VAL A 112 -11.03 -4.74 -1.87
C VAL A 112 -12.18 -4.53 -0.89
N THR A 113 -13.02 -5.55 -0.70
CA THR A 113 -14.09 -5.52 0.31
C THR A 113 -13.62 -6.22 1.58
N THR A 114 -13.89 -5.64 2.75
CA THR A 114 -13.54 -6.27 4.04
C THR A 114 -14.52 -5.95 5.15
N GLY A 115 -14.72 -6.86 6.10
CA GLY A 115 -15.72 -6.72 7.18
C GLY A 115 -17.20 -6.72 6.74
N LEU A 116 -17.49 -6.79 5.43
CA LEU A 116 -18.84 -6.85 4.86
C LEU A 116 -19.49 -8.25 4.95
N SER A 117 -20.83 -8.27 4.94
CA SER A 117 -21.64 -9.50 4.82
C SER A 117 -21.42 -10.20 3.46
N LYS A 118 -22.02 -11.38 3.24
CA LYS A 118 -21.94 -12.05 1.91
C LYS A 118 -22.79 -11.32 0.89
N GLU A 119 -23.89 -10.77 1.36
CA GLU A 119 -24.93 -10.05 0.66
C GLU A 119 -24.35 -8.75 0.11
N ASP A 120 -23.75 -7.92 0.97
CA ASP A 120 -23.06 -6.67 0.59
C ASP A 120 -21.89 -6.92 -0.37
N LYS A 121 -21.13 -8.01 -0.17
CA LYS A 121 -20.04 -8.38 -1.10
C LYS A 121 -20.59 -8.72 -2.50
N SER A 122 -21.75 -9.36 -2.58
CA SER A 122 -22.40 -9.68 -3.86
C SER A 122 -23.00 -8.42 -4.51
N LEU A 123 -23.53 -7.49 -3.70
CA LEU A 123 -24.00 -6.18 -4.15
C LEU A 123 -22.86 -5.33 -4.72
N VAL A 124 -21.76 -5.15 -3.98
CA VAL A 124 -20.56 -4.43 -4.46
C VAL A 124 -20.02 -5.06 -5.75
N LYS A 125 -19.98 -6.40 -5.84
CA LYS A 125 -19.56 -7.10 -7.06
C LYS A 125 -20.46 -6.79 -8.26
N SER A 126 -21.77 -6.69 -8.04
CA SER A 126 -22.75 -6.38 -9.07
C SER A 126 -22.63 -4.93 -9.53
N ILE A 127 -22.45 -3.99 -8.58
CA ILE A 127 -22.24 -2.56 -8.86
C ILE A 127 -20.95 -2.32 -9.64
N VAL A 128 -19.83 -2.93 -9.21
CA VAL A 128 -18.54 -2.83 -9.92
C VAL A 128 -18.65 -3.32 -11.37
N LYS A 129 -19.40 -4.42 -11.60
CA LYS A 129 -19.67 -4.93 -12.96
C LYS A 129 -20.55 -3.96 -13.77
N SER A 130 -21.51 -3.28 -13.13
CA SER A 130 -22.43 -2.36 -13.79
C SER A 130 -21.78 -1.02 -14.17
N LEU A 131 -21.02 -0.41 -13.26
CA LEU A 131 -20.33 0.86 -13.48
C LEU A 131 -19.06 0.74 -14.34
N GLY A 132 -18.42 -0.44 -14.32
CA GLY A 132 -17.14 -0.65 -14.98
C GLY A 132 -16.01 0.21 -14.37
N ALA A 133 -14.93 0.39 -15.13
CA ALA A 133 -13.71 1.16 -14.75
C ALA A 133 -12.98 0.76 -13.45
N ALA A 134 -13.50 -0.22 -12.70
CA ALA A 134 -12.96 -0.74 -11.46
C ALA A 134 -12.81 -2.27 -11.48
N GLU A 135 -11.88 -2.80 -10.70
CA GLU A 135 -11.65 -4.23 -10.47
C GLU A 135 -11.76 -4.59 -8.99
N LEU A 136 -12.09 -5.85 -8.70
CA LEU A 136 -12.13 -6.39 -7.35
C LEU A 136 -10.97 -7.37 -7.11
N GLU A 137 -10.19 -7.11 -6.06
CA GLU A 137 -9.19 -8.05 -5.51
C GLU A 137 -9.68 -8.64 -4.17
N LEU A 138 -9.20 -9.83 -3.81
CA LEU A 138 -9.54 -10.48 -2.53
C LEU A 138 -8.71 -9.96 -1.34
N ASN A 139 -7.49 -9.50 -1.60
CA ASN A 139 -6.51 -9.09 -0.60
C ASN A 139 -5.89 -7.77 -0.99
N VAL A 140 -5.60 -6.92 0.00
CA VAL A 140 -5.01 -5.59 -0.24
C VAL A 140 -3.55 -5.73 -0.70
N SER A 141 -3.33 -5.42 -1.97
CA SER A 141 -2.05 -5.48 -2.67
C SER A 141 -1.40 -4.08 -2.78
N LYS A 142 -0.20 -3.99 -3.37
CA LYS A 142 0.41 -2.70 -3.74
C LYS A 142 -0.39 -1.93 -4.79
N ARG A 143 -1.29 -2.59 -5.54
CA ARG A 143 -2.10 -1.99 -6.60
C ARG A 143 -3.45 -1.48 -6.09
N THR A 144 -3.97 -2.05 -5.01
CA THR A 144 -5.24 -1.64 -4.39
C THR A 144 -5.24 -0.13 -4.11
N THR A 145 -6.29 0.55 -4.57
CA THR A 145 -6.48 1.99 -4.38
C THR A 145 -7.58 2.28 -3.36
N HIS A 146 -8.62 1.44 -3.31
CA HIS A 146 -9.79 1.63 -2.45
C HIS A 146 -10.09 0.36 -1.66
N VAL A 147 -10.54 0.54 -0.41
CA VAL A 147 -11.00 -0.55 0.45
C VAL A 147 -12.34 -0.15 1.07
N VAL A 148 -13.36 -0.96 0.78
CA VAL A 148 -14.72 -0.76 1.29
C VAL A 148 -14.87 -1.59 2.56
N SER A 149 -15.23 -0.94 3.67
CA SER A 149 -15.28 -1.56 4.99
C SER A 149 -16.43 -1.11 5.88
N THR A 150 -16.81 -1.99 6.80
CA THR A 150 -17.66 -1.72 7.97
C THR A 150 -16.86 -1.16 9.16
N GLY A 151 -15.52 -1.12 9.09
CA GLY A 151 -14.63 -0.68 10.17
C GLY A 151 -14.14 -1.80 11.09
N VAL A 152 -14.60 -3.04 10.89
CA VAL A 152 -14.09 -4.21 11.62
C VAL A 152 -12.58 -4.37 11.39
N ARG A 153 -11.81 -4.48 12.47
CA ARG A 153 -10.35 -4.64 12.46
C ARG A 153 -9.92 -5.97 11.85
N THR A 154 -9.82 -5.97 10.52
CA THR A 154 -9.40 -7.11 9.69
C THR A 154 -7.99 -6.90 9.16
N VAL A 155 -7.32 -7.99 8.74
CA VAL A 155 -5.99 -7.91 8.12
C VAL A 155 -5.98 -7.01 6.88
N ASN A 156 -7.04 -7.03 6.06
CA ASN A 156 -7.15 -6.14 4.90
C ASN A 156 -7.35 -4.66 5.31
N LEU A 157 -8.03 -4.36 6.41
CA LEU A 157 -8.12 -3.00 6.94
C LEU A 157 -6.75 -2.51 7.47
N LEU A 158 -5.99 -3.36 8.16
CA LEU A 158 -4.63 -3.00 8.59
C LEU A 158 -3.72 -2.75 7.39
N ARG A 159 -3.75 -3.62 6.37
CA ARG A 159 -3.04 -3.40 5.11
C ARG A 159 -3.47 -2.14 4.39
N SER A 160 -4.75 -1.76 4.42
CA SER A 160 -5.25 -0.58 3.71
C SER A 160 -4.73 0.71 4.34
N ILE A 161 -4.68 0.78 5.68
CA ILE A 161 -4.09 1.89 6.43
C ILE A 161 -2.59 2.01 6.10
N ILE A 162 -1.82 0.92 6.27
CA ILE A 162 -0.37 0.93 5.99
C ILE A 162 -0.07 1.30 4.54
N ARG A 163 -0.90 0.89 3.58
CA ARG A 163 -0.72 1.21 2.16
C ARG A 163 -1.35 2.55 1.74
N GLY A 164 -1.84 3.39 2.66
CA GLY A 164 -2.46 4.67 2.29
C GLY A 164 -3.59 4.54 1.26
N CYS A 165 -4.38 3.46 1.33
CA CYS A 165 -5.55 3.30 0.47
C CYS A 165 -6.68 4.21 0.95
N TRP A 166 -7.59 4.59 0.05
CA TRP A 166 -8.88 5.13 0.46
C TRP A 166 -9.65 4.07 1.25
N LEU A 167 -9.87 4.31 2.55
CA LEU A 167 -10.67 3.44 3.41
C LEU A 167 -12.06 4.06 3.58
N VAL A 168 -13.04 3.52 2.85
CA VAL A 168 -14.38 4.09 2.70
C VAL A 168 -15.48 3.15 3.17
N THR A 169 -16.65 3.71 3.47
CA THR A 169 -17.86 2.94 3.80
C THR A 169 -18.52 2.33 2.55
N LEU A 170 -19.47 1.41 2.75
CA LEU A 170 -20.31 0.86 1.66
C LEU A 170 -21.08 1.94 0.90
N GLU A 171 -21.43 3.03 1.58
CA GLU A 171 -22.17 4.18 1.05
C GLU A 171 -21.50 4.78 -0.20
N TRP A 172 -20.17 4.85 -0.26
CA TRP A 172 -19.44 5.32 -1.44
C TRP A 172 -19.82 4.54 -2.71
N VAL A 173 -19.98 3.22 -2.60
CA VAL A 173 -20.33 2.34 -3.73
C VAL A 173 -21.79 2.55 -4.13
N LEU A 174 -22.69 2.70 -3.14
CA LEU A 174 -24.12 2.95 -3.38
C LEU A 174 -24.34 4.33 -4.04
N LYS A 175 -23.72 5.38 -3.52
CA LYS A 175 -23.80 6.73 -4.10
C LYS A 175 -23.12 6.82 -5.47
N SER A 176 -22.07 6.03 -5.72
CA SER A 176 -21.49 5.90 -7.06
C SER A 176 -22.44 5.20 -8.05
N LEU A 177 -23.25 4.24 -7.60
CA LEU A 177 -24.32 3.66 -8.42
C LEU A 177 -25.41 4.68 -8.73
N GLU A 178 -25.91 5.40 -7.72
CA GLU A 178 -26.94 6.44 -7.90
C GLU A 178 -26.53 7.54 -8.89
N ASN A 179 -25.24 7.90 -8.91
CA ASN A 179 -24.68 8.92 -9.81
C ASN A 179 -24.13 8.33 -11.13
N ASN A 180 -24.34 7.03 -11.38
CA ASN A 180 -23.88 6.31 -12.57
C ASN A 180 -22.37 6.50 -12.86
N GLY A 181 -21.53 6.61 -11.82
CA GLY A 181 -20.10 6.84 -11.91
C GLY A 181 -19.41 6.92 -10.55
N TRP A 182 -18.11 6.59 -10.51
CA TRP A 182 -17.31 6.57 -9.27
C TRP A 182 -17.12 7.99 -8.69
N LEU A 183 -17.70 8.25 -7.53
CA LEU A 183 -17.61 9.53 -6.82
C LEU A 183 -16.24 9.73 -6.16
N ASN A 184 -15.91 10.97 -5.78
CA ASN A 184 -14.76 11.26 -4.93
C ASN A 184 -14.92 10.51 -3.58
N PRO A 185 -14.00 9.60 -3.21
CA PRO A 185 -14.06 8.83 -1.97
C PRO A 185 -13.91 9.65 -0.68
N GLU A 186 -13.39 10.88 -0.74
CA GLU A 186 -13.03 11.67 0.44
C GLU A 186 -14.20 11.94 1.41
N MET A 187 -15.41 12.18 0.89
CA MET A 187 -16.60 12.41 1.72
C MET A 187 -17.09 11.15 2.44
N PHE A 188 -16.63 9.96 2.00
CA PHE A 188 -17.03 8.65 2.51
C PHE A 188 -15.90 7.96 3.31
N GLU A 189 -14.79 8.67 3.56
CA GLU A 189 -13.62 8.16 4.26
C GLU A 189 -13.94 7.89 5.75
N MET A 190 -13.46 6.77 6.29
CA MET A 190 -13.82 6.31 7.63
C MET A 190 -13.25 7.21 8.74
N LYS A 191 -14.12 7.94 9.43
CA LYS A 191 -13.74 8.87 10.52
C LYS A 191 -13.00 8.23 11.69
N HIS A 192 -13.34 6.98 12.04
CA HIS A 192 -12.76 6.25 13.19
C HIS A 192 -11.24 5.98 13.08
N PHE A 193 -10.70 5.94 11.86
CA PHE A 193 -9.26 5.75 11.60
C PHE A 193 -8.64 6.97 10.89
N SER A 194 -9.35 8.11 10.93
CA SER A 194 -9.11 9.27 10.06
C SER A 194 -7.65 9.72 10.02
N LYS A 195 -6.99 9.93 11.16
CA LYS A 195 -5.58 10.35 11.20
C LYS A 195 -4.67 9.38 10.41
N ALA A 196 -4.63 8.12 10.81
CA ALA A 196 -3.76 7.10 10.22
C ALA A 196 -4.06 6.85 8.74
N VAL A 197 -5.33 6.87 8.34
CA VAL A 197 -5.74 6.74 6.94
C VAL A 197 -5.29 7.95 6.13
N GLN A 198 -5.56 9.17 6.61
CA GLN A 198 -5.30 10.40 5.88
C GLN A 198 -3.82 10.71 5.75
N GLU A 199 -3.01 10.50 6.80
CA GLU A 199 -1.57 10.74 6.75
C GLU A 199 -0.91 9.79 5.74
N ASN A 200 -1.11 8.48 5.89
CA ASN A 200 -0.58 7.47 4.95
C ASN A 200 -1.11 7.67 3.51
N ARG A 201 -2.37 8.10 3.33
CA ARG A 201 -2.94 8.42 2.02
C ARG A 201 -2.31 9.66 1.39
N LYS A 202 -2.13 10.74 2.16
CA LYS A 202 -1.48 11.98 1.68
C LYS A 202 -0.04 11.71 1.26
N ASP A 203 0.70 10.95 2.07
CA ASP A 203 2.05 10.51 1.73
C ASP A 203 2.05 9.63 0.48
N ARG A 204 1.11 8.69 0.34
CA ARG A 204 0.98 7.89 -0.89
C ARG A 204 0.63 8.74 -2.12
N GLN A 205 -0.17 9.79 -1.99
CA GLN A 205 -0.47 10.72 -3.07
C GLN A 205 0.76 11.57 -3.45
N LEU A 206 1.57 11.97 -2.46
CA LEU A 206 2.79 12.77 -2.65
C LEU A 206 3.93 11.95 -3.28
N PHE A 207 4.19 10.74 -2.79
CA PHE A 207 5.30 9.89 -3.21
C PHE A 207 4.93 8.88 -4.30
N GLY A 208 3.63 8.63 -4.52
CA GLY A 208 3.13 7.76 -5.58
C GLY A 208 3.73 6.34 -5.51
N PRO A 209 4.33 5.80 -6.60
CA PRO A 209 5.01 4.51 -6.59
C PRO A 209 6.19 4.40 -5.62
N SER A 210 6.75 5.52 -5.18
CA SER A 210 7.89 5.60 -4.25
C SER A 210 7.47 5.68 -2.78
N TYR A 211 6.17 5.59 -2.48
CA TYR A 211 5.67 5.56 -1.11
C TYR A 211 6.17 4.33 -0.34
N ILE A 212 6.84 4.58 0.79
CA ILE A 212 7.35 3.57 1.71
C ILE A 212 6.77 3.89 3.09
N PRO A 213 5.97 3.00 3.69
CA PRO A 213 5.50 3.15 5.06
C PRO A 213 6.64 2.86 6.04
N GLU A 214 6.85 3.72 7.04
CA GLU A 214 8.00 3.64 7.97
C GLU A 214 7.62 3.53 9.46
N LEU A 215 6.34 3.25 9.78
CA LEU A 215 5.80 3.18 11.15
C LEU A 215 6.69 2.39 12.13
N PHE A 216 7.18 1.22 11.74
CA PHE A 216 8.06 0.38 12.57
C PHE A 216 9.56 0.50 12.21
N GLY A 217 9.96 1.41 11.31
CA GLY A 217 11.33 1.52 10.82
C GLY A 217 12.36 1.84 11.92
N ALA A 218 11.96 2.65 12.90
CA ALA A 218 12.80 3.01 14.05
C ALA A 218 12.80 1.98 15.21
N CYS A 219 12.00 0.90 15.11
CA CYS A 219 11.86 -0.08 16.19
C CYS A 219 13.06 -1.03 16.35
N GLY A 220 13.96 -1.08 15.36
CA GLY A 220 15.03 -2.10 15.30
C GLY A 220 14.48 -3.47 14.92
N PHE A 221 15.18 -4.54 15.29
CA PHE A 221 14.71 -5.90 15.03
C PHE A 221 13.56 -6.30 15.98
N ILE A 222 12.49 -6.81 15.39
CA ILE A 222 11.30 -7.34 16.05
C ILE A 222 11.28 -8.85 15.84
N TYR A 223 11.17 -9.62 16.92
CA TYR A 223 10.89 -11.06 16.88
C TYR A 223 9.41 -11.29 17.13
N VAL A 224 8.81 -12.24 16.41
CA VAL A 224 7.40 -12.63 16.57
C VAL A 224 7.35 -14.11 16.89
N GLU A 225 6.78 -14.47 18.03
CA GLU A 225 6.62 -15.85 18.46
C GLU A 225 5.70 -16.65 17.52
N HIS A 226 5.86 -17.98 17.54
CA HIS A 226 5.09 -18.89 16.70
C HIS A 226 3.66 -19.12 17.22
N LYS A 227 3.43 -18.94 18.53
CA LYS A 227 2.14 -19.10 19.19
C LYS A 227 1.49 -17.73 19.41
N THR A 228 0.83 -17.22 18.38
CA THR A 228 0.11 -15.94 18.40
C THR A 228 -1.35 -16.11 17.97
N THR A 229 -2.24 -15.32 18.56
CA THR A 229 -3.69 -15.25 18.31
C THR A 229 -3.98 -14.82 16.88
N VAL A 230 -3.22 -13.84 16.37
CA VAL A 230 -3.14 -13.53 14.94
C VAL A 230 -2.06 -14.42 14.31
N PRO A 231 -2.27 -15.07 13.16
CA PRO A 231 -1.26 -15.94 12.56
C PRO A 231 0.10 -15.27 12.42
N CYS A 232 1.15 -15.88 12.97
CA CYS A 232 2.51 -15.33 13.05
C CYS A 232 3.02 -14.75 11.71
N ASN A 233 2.80 -15.48 10.60
CA ASN A 233 3.17 -15.04 9.25
C ASN A 233 2.46 -13.76 8.82
N THR A 234 1.19 -13.57 9.21
CA THR A 234 0.43 -12.34 8.95
C THR A 234 0.98 -11.17 9.75
N LEU A 235 1.35 -11.39 11.01
CA LEU A 235 1.93 -10.34 11.85
C LEU A 235 3.33 -9.92 11.33
N LYS A 236 4.17 -10.90 10.97
CA LYS A 236 5.46 -10.67 10.29
C LYS A 236 5.29 -9.93 8.95
N GLU A 237 4.22 -10.19 8.19
CA GLU A 237 3.91 -9.47 6.94
C GLU A 237 3.50 -8.02 7.20
N LEU A 238 2.58 -7.78 8.14
CA LEU A 238 2.12 -6.42 8.50
C LEU A 238 3.29 -5.55 8.98
N ILE A 239 4.14 -6.07 9.87
CA ILE A 239 5.33 -5.35 10.37
C ILE A 239 6.27 -4.99 9.22
N LYS A 240 6.59 -5.95 8.33
CA LYS A 240 7.46 -5.70 7.15
C LYS A 240 6.83 -4.70 6.17
N THR A 241 5.53 -4.81 5.91
CA THR A 241 4.79 -3.89 5.04
C THR A 241 4.74 -2.48 5.64
N ALA A 242 4.81 -2.34 6.96
CA ALA A 242 4.89 -1.07 7.72
C ALA A 242 6.34 -0.63 8.05
N GLY A 243 7.32 -1.10 7.29
CA GLY A 243 8.72 -0.66 7.37
C GLY A 243 9.57 -1.32 8.47
N GLY A 244 9.00 -2.22 9.28
CA GLY A 244 9.69 -2.87 10.39
C GLY A 244 10.62 -4.02 9.97
N HIS A 245 11.67 -4.25 10.76
CA HIS A 245 12.64 -5.31 10.54
C HIS A 245 12.31 -6.54 11.40
N ILE A 246 12.17 -7.71 10.78
CA ILE A 246 11.93 -8.98 11.48
C ILE A 246 13.25 -9.75 11.66
N THR A 247 13.44 -10.37 12.83
CA THR A 247 14.49 -11.36 13.11
C THR A 247 13.85 -12.67 13.56
N GLU A 248 14.54 -13.79 13.36
CA GLU A 248 14.23 -15.09 13.99
C GLU A 248 15.11 -15.37 15.22
N ASN A 249 16.16 -14.57 15.44
CA ASN A 249 17.05 -14.67 16.60
C ASN A 249 16.57 -13.73 17.72
N THR A 250 16.08 -14.31 18.81
CA THR A 250 15.59 -13.59 20.00
C THR A 250 16.64 -12.69 20.65
N LYS A 251 17.92 -13.07 20.63
CA LYS A 251 19.02 -12.28 21.23
C LYS A 251 19.31 -10.97 20.49
N LEU A 252 18.92 -10.88 19.22
CA LEU A 252 19.06 -9.66 18.40
C LEU A 252 17.79 -8.80 18.41
N ALA A 253 16.70 -9.30 18.98
CA ALA A 253 15.42 -8.62 18.98
C ALA A 253 15.37 -7.52 20.05
N LYS A 254 15.08 -6.28 19.63
CA LYS A 254 14.80 -5.16 20.54
C LYS A 254 13.35 -5.21 21.05
N ILE A 255 12.45 -5.82 20.28
CA ILE A 255 11.05 -6.02 20.64
C ILE A 255 10.69 -7.50 20.38
N ILE A 256 10.02 -8.12 21.34
CA ILE A 256 9.43 -9.46 21.22
C ILE A 256 7.92 -9.31 21.24
N ILE A 257 7.23 -9.90 20.26
CA ILE A 257 5.77 -9.97 20.18
C ILE A 257 5.33 -11.41 20.43
N GLY A 258 4.46 -11.61 21.43
CA GLY A 258 4.01 -12.91 21.88
C GLY A 258 3.86 -12.98 23.40
N THR A 259 3.90 -14.20 23.93
CA THR A 259 3.75 -14.52 25.36
C THR A 259 4.90 -13.98 26.22
N ASN A 260 6.15 -14.05 25.75
CA ASN A 260 7.32 -13.58 26.51
C ASN A 260 7.66 -12.09 26.25
N GLY A 261 6.70 -11.29 25.77
CA GLY A 261 6.94 -9.90 25.38
C GLY A 261 5.68 -9.05 25.35
N LEU A 262 5.43 -8.38 24.23
CA LEU A 262 4.24 -7.57 24.01
C LEU A 262 3.13 -8.38 23.35
N LYS A 263 1.89 -8.10 23.76
CA LYS A 263 0.66 -8.57 23.09
C LYS A 263 0.65 -8.14 21.62
N GLU A 264 0.09 -8.97 20.76
CA GLU A 264 -0.02 -8.71 19.31
C GLU A 264 -0.86 -7.46 19.01
N THR A 265 -1.77 -7.10 19.92
CA THR A 265 -2.54 -5.86 19.87
C THR A 265 -1.65 -4.62 19.79
N TRP A 266 -0.42 -4.64 20.32
CA TRP A 266 0.53 -3.52 20.18
C TRP A 266 0.78 -3.15 18.72
N VAL A 267 0.97 -4.16 17.86
CA VAL A 267 1.19 -3.98 16.42
C VAL A 267 -0.10 -3.49 15.75
N ILE A 268 -1.23 -4.10 16.10
CA ILE A 268 -2.55 -3.80 15.52
C ILE A 268 -2.96 -2.36 15.84
N ASP A 269 -2.90 -1.97 17.11
CA ASP A 269 -3.25 -0.63 17.57
C ASP A 269 -2.27 0.42 17.03
N SER A 270 -0.97 0.12 16.96
CA SER A 270 0.01 1.06 16.36
C SER A 270 -0.30 1.35 14.89
N ILE A 271 -0.65 0.31 14.11
CA ILE A 271 -1.12 0.48 12.72
C ILE A 271 -2.42 1.28 12.68
N THR A 272 -3.34 1.00 13.60
CA THR A 272 -4.68 1.58 13.64
C THR A 272 -4.66 3.07 13.98
N THR A 273 -3.77 3.53 14.86
CA THR A 273 -3.59 4.94 15.22
C THR A 273 -2.60 5.68 14.32
N GLY A 274 -1.73 4.96 13.60
CA GLY A 274 -0.63 5.53 12.83
C GLY A 274 0.57 5.93 13.69
N GLU A 275 0.62 5.50 14.96
CA GLU A 275 1.61 5.90 15.95
C GLU A 275 2.10 4.71 16.76
N LEU A 276 3.39 4.69 17.12
CA LEU A 276 3.94 3.62 17.95
C LEU A 276 3.37 3.68 19.38
N GLN A 277 2.64 2.63 19.75
CA GLN A 277 1.99 2.54 21.06
C GLN A 277 3.01 2.37 22.21
N LEU A 278 2.66 2.86 23.40
CA LEU A 278 3.49 2.73 24.60
C LEU A 278 3.60 1.26 25.03
N THR A 279 4.78 0.65 24.86
CA THR A 279 5.03 -0.78 25.09
C THR A 279 4.59 -1.26 26.48
N LYS A 280 4.72 -0.42 27.52
CA LYS A 280 4.28 -0.72 28.90
C LYS A 280 2.80 -1.15 28.99
N LEU A 281 1.92 -0.57 28.18
CA LEU A 281 0.47 -0.88 28.20
C LEU A 281 0.14 -2.25 27.56
N TYR A 282 1.08 -2.81 26.80
CA TYR A 282 0.89 -4.02 26.01
C TYR A 282 1.71 -5.21 26.51
N GLN A 283 2.40 -5.06 27.65
CA GLN A 283 2.96 -6.21 28.36
C GLN A 283 1.83 -7.13 28.84
N TRP A 284 2.15 -8.41 29.05
CA TRP A 284 1.30 -9.29 29.83
C TRP A 284 1.34 -8.81 31.27
N ASN A 285 0.17 -8.59 31.87
CA ASN A 285 0.11 -8.24 33.28
C ASN A 285 0.61 -9.46 34.06
N ASN A 286 1.75 -9.34 34.71
CA ASN A 286 2.21 -10.32 35.68
C ASN A 286 1.27 -10.27 36.88
N ALA A 287 0.17 -11.02 36.82
CA ALA A 287 -0.58 -11.42 37.98
C ALA A 287 0.34 -12.30 38.84
N LYS A 288 0.91 -11.69 39.87
CA LYS A 288 1.36 -12.37 41.08
C LYS A 288 0.24 -12.30 42.10
#